data_AF-T0Y1H5-F1
#
_entry.id   AF-T0Y1H5-F1
#
_cell.length_a   1.000
_cell.length_b   1.000
_cell.length_c   1.000
_cell.angle_alpha   90.00
_cell.angle_beta   90.00
_cell.angle_gamma   90.00
#
_symmetry.space_group_name_H-M   'P 1'
#
loop_
_entity.id
_entity.type
_entity.pdbx_description
1 polymer ?
#
loop_
_entity_poly.entity_id
_entity_poly.type
_entity_poly.pdbx_seq_one_letter_code
_entity_poly.pdbx_strand_id
1 'polypeptide(L)' 'CAVERCLEAKKHVAAYALVVDAKGEDAKSFYEHYGFTPCRDNPMTLYLSLGT' A
#
# COMPACT_ATOMS: atom_id res chain seq x y z
N CYS A 1 7.20 -13.24 -5.81
CA CYS A 1 7.45 -11.79 -5.87
C CYS A 1 7.25 -11.12 -4.49
N ALA A 2 7.66 -9.88 -4.25
CA ALA A 2 7.53 -9.23 -2.92
C ALA A 2 6.07 -9.16 -2.42
N VAL A 3 5.13 -8.93 -3.33
CA VAL A 3 3.68 -8.93 -3.07
C VAL A 3 3.18 -10.29 -2.55
N GLU A 4 3.72 -11.38 -3.10
CA GLU A 4 3.34 -12.77 -2.77
C GLU A 4 3.73 -13.14 -1.34
N ARG A 5 4.88 -12.64 -0.88
CA ARG A 5 5.36 -12.83 0.50
C ARG A 5 4.49 -12.11 1.53
N CYS A 6 3.97 -10.92 1.19
CA CYS A 6 3.06 -10.19 2.06
C CYS A 6 1.68 -10.86 2.17
N LEU A 7 1.20 -11.49 1.09
CA LEU A 7 -0.08 -12.20 1.08
C LEU A 7 -0.06 -13.46 1.96
N GLU A 8 1.05 -14.21 1.97
CA GLU A 8 1.27 -15.32 2.90
C GLU A 8 1.34 -14.85 4.36
N ALA A 9 2.04 -13.73 4.63
CA ALA A 9 2.11 -13.17 5.98
C ALA A 9 0.74 -12.72 6.52
N LYS A 10 -0.17 -12.25 5.67
CA LYS A 10 -1.55 -11.92 6.05
C LYS A 10 -2.33 -13.11 6.63
N LYS A 11 -1.99 -14.35 6.25
CA LYS A 11 -2.63 -15.55 6.83
C LYS A 11 -2.28 -15.77 8.30
N HIS A 12 -1.17 -15.19 8.77
CA HIS A 12 -0.65 -15.37 10.13
C HIS A 12 -0.72 -14.10 10.98
N VAL A 13 -0.88 -12.92 10.35
CA VAL A 13 -0.98 -11.62 11.01
C VAL A 13 -2.14 -10.86 10.38
N ALA A 14 -3.03 -10.29 11.20
CA ALA A 14 -4.13 -9.47 10.71
C ALA A 14 -3.60 -8.22 9.99
N ALA A 15 -3.31 -8.36 8.69
CA ALA A 15 -2.87 -7.28 7.81
C ALA A 15 -4.05 -6.85 6.94
N TYR A 16 -4.63 -5.70 7.25
CA TYR A 16 -5.77 -5.14 6.53
C TYR A 16 -5.34 -4.34 5.29
N ALA A 17 -4.20 -3.66 5.37
CA ALA A 17 -3.65 -2.86 4.29
C ALA A 17 -2.12 -2.79 4.33
N LEU A 18 -1.50 -2.60 3.17
CA LEU A 18 -0.10 -2.23 3.01
C LEU A 18 0.00 -0.71 2.94
N VAL A 19 0.71 -0.07 3.86
CA VAL A 19 0.88 1.40 3.91
C VAL A 19 2.29 1.77 3.46
N VAL A 20 2.41 2.83 2.65
CA VAL A 20 3.69 3.35 2.13
C VAL A 20 3.73 4.87 2.25
N ASP A 21 4.92 5.42 2.51
CA ASP A 21 5.18 6.85 2.37
C ASP A 21 5.95 7.10 1.07
N ALA A 22 5.32 7.84 0.16
CA ALA A 22 5.91 8.23 -1.11
C ALA A 22 7.01 9.27 -0.87
N LYS A 23 8.15 9.08 -1.52
CA LYS A 23 9.30 10.00 -1.42
C LYS A 23 9.17 11.27 -2.28
N GLY A 24 8.07 11.42 -2.99
CA GLY A 24 7.83 12.50 -3.95
C GLY A 24 6.67 12.20 -4.88
N GLU A 25 6.31 13.14 -5.74
CA GLU A 25 5.15 13.05 -6.64
C GLU A 25 5.27 11.92 -7.67
N ASP A 26 6.47 11.64 -8.18
CA ASP A 26 6.72 10.52 -9.10
C ASP A 26 6.46 9.17 -8.41
N ALA A 27 6.92 9.04 -7.16
CA ALA A 27 6.69 7.83 -6.36
C ALA A 27 5.20 7.68 -6.02
N LYS A 28 4.52 8.77 -5.68
CA LYS A 28 3.08 8.78 -5.44
C LYS A 28 2.32 8.29 -6.67
N SER A 29 2.60 8.87 -7.84
CA SER A 29 1.97 8.49 -9.11
C SER A 29 2.22 7.03 -9.46
N PHE A 30 3.43 6.52 -9.19
CA PHE A 30 3.75 5.09 -9.32
C PHE A 30 2.84 4.23 -8.42
N TYR A 31 2.70 4.55 -7.13
CA TYR A 31 1.87 3.77 -6.22
C TYR A 31 0.36 3.86 -6.57
N GLU A 32 -0.14 5.04 -6.95
CA GLU A 32 -1.52 5.22 -7.40
C GLU A 32 -1.83 4.37 -8.64
N HIS A 33 -0.89 4.28 -9.59
CA HIS A 33 -1.03 3.41 -10.76
C HIS A 33 -1.20 1.92 -10.40
N TYR A 34 -0.56 1.46 -9.32
CA TYR A 34 -0.71 0.08 -8.82
C TYR A 34 -1.89 -0.12 -7.85
N GLY A 35 -2.78 0.86 -7.73
CA GLY A 35 -4.03 0.75 -6.96
C GLY A 35 -3.92 1.17 -5.50
N PHE A 36 -2.82 1.82 -5.08
CA PHE A 36 -2.76 2.44 -3.76
C PHE A 36 -3.64 3.69 -3.73
N THR A 37 -4.29 3.92 -2.59
CA THR A 37 -5.14 5.09 -2.35
C THR A 37 -4.43 6.06 -1.40
N PRO A 38 -4.32 7.36 -1.72
CA PRO A 38 -3.73 8.34 -0.83
C PRO A 38 -4.59 8.56 0.42
N CYS A 39 -3.94 8.74 1.57
CA CYS A 39 -4.59 9.12 2.81
C CYS A 39 -5.12 10.55 2.73
N ARG A 40 -6.31 10.78 3.30
CA ARG A 40 -6.98 12.08 3.27
C ARG A 40 -6.18 13.18 3.97
N ASP A 41 -5.53 12.84 5.09
CA ASP A 41 -4.80 13.80 5.92
C ASP A 41 -3.36 14.04 5.42
N ASN A 42 -2.78 13.04 4.73
CA ASN A 42 -1.48 13.15 4.11
C ASN A 42 -1.46 12.46 2.74
N PRO A 43 -1.58 13.22 1.63
CA PRO A 43 -1.58 12.65 0.28
C PRO A 43 -0.27 11.95 -0.13
N MET A 44 0.82 12.10 0.64
CA MET A 44 2.08 11.38 0.42
C MET A 44 2.12 10.02 1.14
N THR A 45 1.20 9.76 2.07
CA THR A 45 1.01 8.43 2.64
C THR A 45 -0.09 7.74 1.82
N LEU A 46 0.17 6.54 1.31
CA LEU A 46 -0.80 5.77 0.54
C LEU A 46 -0.97 4.38 1.13
N TYR A 47 -2.12 3.77 0.89
CA TYR A 47 -2.39 2.40 1.33
C TYR A 47 -3.01 1.56 0.22
N LEU A 48 -2.68 0.27 0.20
CA LEU A 48 -3.32 -0.74 -0.64
C LEU A 48 -4.07 -1.71 0.28
N SER A 49 -5.40 -1.76 0.15
CA SER A 49 -6.21 -2.73 0.89
C SER A 49 -5.89 -4.15 0.43
N LEU A 50 -5.63 -5.06 1.35
CA LEU A 50 -5.32 -6.46 1.02
C LEU A 50 -6.59 -7.33 0.86
N GLY A 51 -7.74 -6.69 0.64
CA GLY A 51 -9.07 -7.29 0.73
C GLY A 51 -9.42 -7.71 2.16
N THR A 52 -10.68 -8.09 2.39
CA THR A 52 -11.07 -8.91 3.54
C THR A 52 -10.63 -10.34 3.31
#